data_AF-A0A6M5YPC7-F1
#
_entry.id   AF-A0A6M5YPC7-F1
#
_cell.length_a   1.000
_cell.length_b   1.000
_cell.length_c   1.000
_cell.angle_alpha   90.00
_cell.angle_beta   90.00
_cell.angle_gamma   90.00
#
_symmetry.space_group_name_H-M   'P 1'
#
loop_
_entity.id
_entity.type
_entity.pdbx_description
1 polymer ?
#
loop_
_entity_poly.entity_id
_entity_poly.type
_entity_poly.pdbx_seq_one_letter_code
_entity_poly.pdbx_strand_id
1 'polypeptide(L)'
;MPLTNQDIAQKLRADATKLARSGSNLYRVRAFRSAAMAVLGLQNEVAELVAAGRTHYLEQVPGIGKSLAETIARYFVGRPLIGAGAGPSGSPVR
;
A
#
# COMPACT_ATOMS: atom_id res chain seq x y z
N MET A 1 6.04 11.15 -10.82
CA MET A 1 6.24 10.95 -9.37
C MET A 1 5.80 9.53 -9.03
N PRO A 2 6.65 8.73 -8.36
CA PRO A 2 6.23 7.42 -7.84
C PRO A 2 5.11 7.62 -6.80
N LEU A 3 4.25 6.61 -6.66
CA LEU A 3 3.19 6.62 -5.64
C LEU A 3 3.83 6.51 -4.26
N THR A 4 3.48 7.42 -3.36
CA THR A 4 3.93 7.37 -1.96
C THR A 4 3.05 6.43 -1.13
N ASN A 5 3.55 6.03 0.03
CA ASN A 5 2.80 5.29 1.04
C ASN A 5 1.56 6.07 1.48
N GLN A 6 1.63 7.40 1.50
CA GLN A 6 0.49 8.27 1.77
C GLN A 6 -0.60 8.14 0.69
N ASP A 7 -0.23 8.16 -0.60
CA ASP A 7 -1.17 8.00 -1.71
C ASP A 7 -1.88 6.64 -1.65
N ILE A 8 -1.13 5.57 -1.37
CA ILE A 8 -1.67 4.21 -1.27
C ILE A 8 -2.60 4.09 -0.07
N ALA A 9 -2.21 4.62 1.09
CA ALA A 9 -3.05 4.65 2.27
C ALA A 9 -4.36 5.42 2.04
N GLN A 10 -4.30 6.55 1.32
CA GLN A 10 -5.49 7.31 0.93
C GLN A 10 -6.39 6.48 0.00
N LYS A 11 -5.82 5.77 -0.97
CA LYS A 11 -6.58 4.89 -1.88
C LYS A 11 -7.26 3.75 -1.13
N LEU A 12 -6.56 3.09 -0.20
CA LEU A 12 -7.11 2.04 0.67
C LEU A 12 -8.25 2.56 1.54
N ARG A 13 -8.12 3.77 2.12
CA ARG A 13 -9.20 4.42 2.90
C ARG A 13 -10.41 4.75 2.04
N ALA A 14 -10.19 5.24 0.81
CA ALA A 14 -11.27 5.51 -0.13
C ALA A 14 -12.02 4.22 -0.50
N ASP A 15 -11.30 3.14 -0.77
CA ASP A 15 -11.90 1.83 -1.07
C ASP A 15 -12.67 1.27 0.13
N ALA A 16 -12.12 1.37 1.36
CA ALA A 16 -12.84 1.00 2.58
C ALA A 16 -14.15 1.80 2.75
N THR A 17 -14.11 3.09 2.45
CA THR A 17 -15.29 3.97 2.54
C THR A 17 -16.36 3.57 1.53
N LYS A 18 -15.97 3.29 0.27
CA LYS A 18 -16.90 2.79 -0.75
C LYS A 18 -17.52 1.46 -0.32
N LEU A 19 -16.70 0.55 0.19
CA LEU A 19 -17.14 -0.78 0.61
C LEU A 19 -18.10 -0.72 1.82
N ALA A 20 -17.86 0.19 2.75
CA ALA A 20 -18.75 0.43 3.88
C ALA A 20 -20.11 0.99 3.44
N ARG A 21 -20.12 1.92 2.46
CA ARG A 21 -21.35 2.54 1.95
C ARG A 21 -22.22 1.58 1.16
N SER A 22 -21.63 0.57 0.51
CA SER A 22 -22.40 -0.45 -0.23
C SER A 22 -22.99 -1.54 0.67
N GLY A 23 -22.87 -1.45 2.01
CA GLY A 23 -23.33 -2.49 2.93
C GLY A 23 -22.55 -3.80 2.79
N SER A 24 -21.34 -3.74 2.24
CA SER A 24 -20.51 -4.92 1.97
C SER A 24 -19.89 -5.50 3.24
N ASN A 25 -19.01 -6.48 3.07
CA ASN A 25 -18.40 -7.25 4.14
C ASN A 25 -17.57 -6.38 5.11
N LEU A 26 -18.04 -6.25 6.36
CA LEU A 26 -17.39 -5.52 7.44
C LEU A 26 -15.94 -5.96 7.69
N TYR A 27 -15.65 -7.26 7.52
CA TYR A 27 -14.29 -7.78 7.63
C TYR A 27 -13.36 -7.12 6.61
N ARG A 28 -13.79 -7.01 5.35
CA ARG A 28 -13.01 -6.32 4.32
C ARG A 28 -12.85 -4.83 4.62
N VAL A 29 -13.90 -4.14 5.08
CA VAL A 29 -13.79 -2.72 5.45
C VAL A 29 -12.69 -2.53 6.50
N ARG A 30 -12.68 -3.36 7.54
CA ARG A 30 -11.65 -3.34 8.59
C ARG A 30 -10.27 -3.64 8.01
N ALA A 31 -10.16 -4.67 7.17
CA ALA A 31 -8.90 -5.07 6.55
C ALA A 31 -8.27 -3.93 5.72
N PHE A 32 -9.05 -3.23 4.89
CA PHE A 32 -8.55 -2.08 4.12
C PHE A 32 -8.12 -0.90 5.01
N ARG A 33 -8.85 -0.64 6.10
CA ARG A 33 -8.46 0.41 7.06
C ARG A 33 -7.17 0.07 7.81
N SER A 34 -7.03 -1.17 8.26
CA SER A 34 -5.81 -1.66 8.91
C SER A 34 -4.62 -1.62 7.96
N ALA A 35 -4.80 -2.05 6.70
CA ALA A 35 -3.76 -1.97 5.68
C ALA A 35 -3.32 -0.52 5.41
N ALA A 36 -4.26 0.44 5.38
CA ALA A 36 -3.91 1.85 5.21
C ALA A 36 -3.02 2.37 6.36
N MET A 37 -3.28 1.94 7.59
CA MET A 37 -2.44 2.30 8.74
C MET A 37 -1.07 1.60 8.67
N ALA A 38 -1.05 0.33 8.29
CA ALA A 38 0.18 -0.45 8.16
C ALA A 38 1.12 0.13 7.09
N VAL A 39 0.59 0.50 5.92
CA VAL A 39 1.36 1.11 4.83
C VAL A 39 2.01 2.44 5.25
N LEU A 40 1.33 3.25 6.06
CA LEU A 40 1.91 4.51 6.58
C LEU A 40 3.08 4.30 7.55
N GLY A 41 3.14 3.13 8.20
CA GLY A 41 4.23 2.77 9.12
C GLY A 41 5.42 2.11 8.42
N LEU A 42 5.35 1.85 7.11
CA LEU A 42 6.46 1.24 6.38
C LEU A 42 7.55 2.27 6.10
N GLN A 43 8.80 1.88 6.39
CA GLN A 43 9.98 2.69 6.08
C GLN A 43 10.26 2.74 4.57
N ASN A 44 9.97 1.64 3.86
CA ASN A 44 10.11 1.55 2.43
C ASN A 44 8.79 1.90 1.74
N GLU A 45 8.89 2.58 0.60
CA GLU A 45 7.75 2.84 -0.25
C GLU A 45 7.22 1.53 -0.85
N VAL A 46 5.92 1.29 -0.70
CA VAL A 46 5.26 0.10 -1.25
C VAL A 46 5.42 0.05 -2.78
N ALA A 47 5.48 1.21 -3.44
CA ALA A 47 5.74 1.30 -4.87
C ALA A 47 7.10 0.70 -5.26
N GLU A 48 8.14 0.90 -4.45
CA GLU A 48 9.45 0.31 -4.67
C GLU A 48 9.44 -1.20 -4.46
N LEU A 49 8.74 -1.67 -3.42
CA LEU A 49 8.58 -3.10 -3.15
C LEU A 49 7.87 -3.79 -4.33
N VAL A 50 6.80 -3.21 -4.84
CA VAL A 50 6.07 -3.77 -5.99
C VAL A 50 6.92 -3.73 -7.26
N ALA A 51 7.62 -2.62 -7.53
CA ALA A 51 8.51 -2.49 -8.69
C ALA A 51 9.67 -3.49 -8.67
N ALA A 52 10.17 -3.84 -7.48
CA ALA A 52 11.22 -4.82 -7.29
C ALA A 52 10.72 -6.28 -7.33
N GLY A 53 9.42 -6.54 -7.58
CA GLY A 53 8.83 -7.89 -7.52
C GLY A 53 8.73 -8.45 -6.10
N ARG A 54 8.82 -7.58 -5.08
CA ARG A 54 8.90 -7.90 -3.66
C ARG A 54 7.54 -7.78 -2.95
N THR A 55 6.43 -7.98 -3.67
CA THR A 55 5.07 -7.90 -3.12
C THR A 55 4.84 -8.83 -1.92
N HIS A 56 5.51 -9.98 -1.88
CA HIS A 56 5.41 -10.95 -0.77
C HIS A 56 5.85 -10.37 0.59
N TYR A 57 6.69 -9.33 0.63
CA TYR A 57 7.05 -8.65 1.88
C TYR A 57 5.86 -7.92 2.50
N LEU A 58 4.89 -7.49 1.68
CA LEU A 58 3.67 -6.87 2.20
C LEU A 58 2.83 -7.86 3.01
N GLU A 59 2.89 -9.16 2.70
CA GLU A 59 2.16 -10.21 3.42
C GLU A 59 2.70 -10.44 4.84
N GLN A 60 3.93 -10.00 5.12
CA GLN A 60 4.57 -10.11 6.43
C GLN A 60 4.19 -8.93 7.34
N VAL A 61 3.53 -7.90 6.80
CA VAL A 61 3.16 -6.71 7.55
C VAL A 61 1.88 -6.99 8.34
N PRO A 62 1.86 -6.78 9.67
CA PRO A 62 0.65 -6.94 10.47
C PRO A 62 -0.51 -6.12 9.91
N GLY A 63 -1.63 -6.79 9.63
CA GLY A 63 -2.81 -6.15 9.03
C GLY A 63 -2.86 -6.19 7.50
N ILE A 64 -1.86 -6.75 6.83
CA ILE A 64 -1.83 -6.97 5.37
C ILE A 64 -1.65 -8.48 5.11
N GLY A 65 -2.75 -9.15 4.76
CA GLY A 65 -2.70 -10.55 4.29
C GLY A 65 -2.50 -10.65 2.77
N LYS A 66 -2.28 -11.86 2.26
CA LYS A 66 -2.10 -12.17 0.84
C LYS A 66 -3.08 -11.46 -0.10
N SER A 67 -4.38 -11.57 0.15
CA SER A 67 -5.41 -10.94 -0.70
C SER A 67 -5.30 -9.40 -0.72
N LEU A 68 -4.85 -8.79 0.38
CA LEU A 68 -4.62 -7.35 0.48
C LEU A 68 -3.34 -6.96 -0.25
N ALA A 69 -2.26 -7.71 -0.10
CA ALA A 69 -1.01 -7.50 -0.85
C ALA A 69 -1.25 -7.55 -2.37
N GLU A 70 -1.99 -8.56 -2.85
CA GLU A 70 -2.41 -8.65 -4.25
C GLU A 70 -3.28 -7.44 -4.67
N THR A 71 -4.16 -6.97 -3.79
CA THR A 71 -5.00 -5.80 -4.06
C THR A 71 -4.17 -4.53 -4.21
N ILE A 72 -3.20 -4.34 -3.33
CA ILE A 72 -2.27 -3.21 -3.37
C ILE A 72 -1.42 -3.27 -4.64
N ALA A 73 -0.92 -4.44 -5.02
CA ALA A 73 -0.16 -4.62 -6.27
C ALA A 73 -0.98 -4.25 -7.51
N ARG A 74 -2.30 -4.52 -7.51
CA ARG A 74 -3.18 -4.11 -8.61
C ARG A 74 -3.30 -2.59 -8.79
N TYR A 75 -2.95 -1.77 -7.80
CA TYR A 75 -2.89 -0.32 -7.98
C TYR A 75 -1.78 0.13 -8.96
N PHE A 76 -0.85 -0.77 -9.27
CA PHE A 76 0.29 -0.52 -10.15
C PHE A 76 0.12 -1.16 -11.53
N VAL A 77 -0.85 -2.06 -11.71
CA VAL A 77 -1.14 -2.72 -13.00
C VAL A 77 -1.88 -1.73 -13.91
N GLY A 78 -1.28 -1.39 -15.05
CA GLY A 78 -1.86 -0.46 -16.04
C GLY A 78 -1.30 0.96 -16.02
N ARG A 79 -0.32 1.27 -15.16
CA ARG A 79 0.44 2.53 -15.19
C ARG A 79 1.91 2.21 -15.45
N PRO A 80 2.60 2.86 -16.41
CA PRO A 80 4.02 2.60 -16.64
C PRO A 80 4.81 2.88 -15.37
N LEU A 81 5.49 1.85 -14.84
CA LEU A 81 6.48 2.00 -13.77
C LEU A 81 7.77 2.58 -14.35
N ILE A 82 7.70 3.80 -14.89
CA ILE A 82 8.87 4.48 -15.42
C ILE A 82 9.47 5.32 -14.29
N GLY A 83 10.67 4.94 -13.88
CA GLY A 83 11.56 5.75 -13.04
C GLY A 83 12.08 5.03 -11.80
N ALA A 84 12.91 4.00 -12.00
CA ALA A 84 13.97 3.70 -11.03
C ALA A 84 14.98 4.86 -11.06
N GLY A 85 15.14 5.56 -9.95
CA GLY A 85 16.14 6.62 -9.82
C GLY A 85 16.10 7.33 -8.47
N ALA A 86 17.01 6.95 -7.57
CA ALA A 86 17.66 7.69 -6.47
C ALA A 86 16.83 8.67 -5.60
N GLY A 87 16.87 8.65 -4.26
CA GLY A 87 17.90 8.14 -3.34
C GLY A 87 17.42 8.15 -1.87
N PRO A 88 18.34 8.00 -0.91
CA PRO A 88 18.04 7.45 0.42
C PRO A 88 17.43 8.51 1.33
N SER A 89 16.20 8.28 1.82
CA SER A 89 15.72 8.98 3.02
C SER A 89 16.28 8.30 4.27
N GLY A 90 17.60 8.30 4.36
CA GLY A 90 18.29 8.27 5.64
C GLY A 90 18.88 9.66 5.85
N SER A 91 18.35 10.41 6.81
CA SER A 91 19.22 11.27 7.60
C SER A 91 18.71 11.43 9.03
N PRO A 92 19.62 11.35 10.00
CA PRO A 92 19.34 11.44 11.43
C PRO A 92 19.11 12.90 11.79
N VAL A 93 18.21 13.16 12.73
CA VAL A 93 18.13 14.46 13.38
C VAL A 93 18.51 14.28 14.84
N ARG A 94 19.80 14.57 15.05
CA ARG A 94 20.46 15.25 16.18
C ARG A 94 19.90 15.04 17.58
#